data_AF-A0A662KVB8-F1
#
_entry.id   AF-A0A662KVB8-F1
#
_cell.length_a   1.000
_cell.length_b   1.000
_cell.length_c   1.000
_cell.angle_alpha   90.00
_cell.angle_beta   90.00
_cell.angle_gamma   90.00
#
_symmetry.space_group_name_H-M   'P 1'
#
loop_
_entity.id
_entity.type
_entity.pdbx_description
1 polymer ?
#
loop_
_entity_poly.entity_id
_entity_poly.type
_entity_poly.pdbx_seq_one_letter_code
_entity_poly.pdbx_strand_id
1 'polypeptide(L)'
;MFIEGNLVDVKTEEIYPAGIEVYGKYIKKVEEKHKEYSCYILPGFIDAHIHIESSLLCPSRFAETVVTHGTTAVITDAHEIANVAGMEGIKYMMKDASIIKFFFALPSCVPASPFDDAMKIDKKEIEELMKMPNVVALGEVMDYFGVINGNREIIEKIEIAKKYDKPVDGHAPLLTGNALRKYISYGISTDHECISYDEAREKQKLGMKIMIREGSSAKNMKDLLGLDYDACFLVTDDLMVNDLLKGHVNLLIKKAIEYGIDEIKAIKMATINPAEHYRLDAGSIEEGKDADIVIVGNIKRMDVKEVYVDGKLIAKNGECLVKIKPKKTKSYIKIRKMKKEDFFILCNREKVRVNVIEPVKNQIITKKGMATLSVKKGNIVADGSISKVAVINRRNSKVGIGFVKLKMERGAIASSIAHDSHHIIVIGRDEEKMATAVNSIKNGGIVAVGDRIVRLDLPIAGLMSDEPAKKVSDKLEKIMEYAHRLGCNGNPFKIISFLALLVIPEIRISDKGLFDVNKQRFMDVIVEDE
;
A
#
# COMPACT_ATOMS: atom_id res chain seq x y z
N MET A 1 5.93 35.63 6.97
CA MET A 1 6.44 35.25 5.63
C MET A 1 5.47 35.82 4.61
N PHE A 2 5.93 36.21 3.43
CA PHE A 2 5.08 36.76 2.37
C PHE A 2 5.44 36.08 1.05
N ILE A 3 4.44 35.55 0.34
CA ILE A 3 4.58 34.81 -0.92
C ILE A 3 3.71 35.50 -1.96
N GLU A 4 4.22 35.67 -3.19
CA GLU A 4 3.45 36.21 -4.31
C GLU A 4 3.51 35.28 -5.53
N GLY A 5 2.43 35.24 -6.30
CA GLY A 5 2.29 34.38 -7.47
C GLY A 5 0.86 34.39 -8.02
N ASN A 6 0.59 33.61 -9.05
CA ASN A 6 -0.79 33.39 -9.52
C ASN A 6 -1.45 32.34 -8.62
N LEU A 7 -2.35 32.75 -7.73
CA LEU A 7 -3.10 31.85 -6.88
C LEU A 7 -4.08 31.05 -7.72
N VAL A 8 -4.05 29.72 -7.58
CA VAL A 8 -5.08 28.82 -8.07
C VAL A 8 -6.08 28.63 -6.94
N ASP A 9 -7.16 29.41 -6.96
CA ASP A 9 -8.21 29.30 -5.96
C ASP A 9 -9.17 28.16 -6.33
N VAL A 10 -9.00 27.04 -5.64
CA VAL A 10 -9.76 25.81 -5.84
C VAL A 10 -11.22 25.89 -5.39
N LYS A 11 -11.61 26.94 -4.65
CA LYS A 11 -13.00 27.15 -4.23
C LYS A 11 -13.78 27.98 -5.24
N THR A 12 -13.20 29.08 -5.69
CA THR A 12 -13.82 29.97 -6.69
C THR A 12 -13.61 29.46 -8.12
N GLU A 13 -12.66 28.54 -8.31
CA GLU A 13 -12.23 28.02 -9.61
C GLU A 13 -11.64 29.11 -10.51
N GLU A 14 -10.89 30.04 -9.89
CA GLU A 14 -10.24 31.17 -10.55
C GLU A 14 -8.72 31.11 -10.41
N ILE A 15 -8.01 31.75 -11.35
CA ILE A 15 -6.57 31.97 -11.28
C ILE A 15 -6.31 33.46 -11.38
N TYR A 16 -5.74 34.04 -10.32
CA TYR A 16 -5.46 35.47 -10.25
C TYR A 16 -4.16 35.78 -9.50
N PRO A 17 -3.47 36.90 -9.79
CA PRO A 17 -2.28 37.30 -9.05
C PRO A 17 -2.62 37.62 -7.59
N ALA A 18 -1.90 37.06 -6.64
CA ALA A 18 -2.15 37.28 -5.22
C ALA A 18 -0.86 37.31 -4.38
N GLY A 19 -0.94 37.97 -3.22
CA GLY A 19 0.04 37.92 -2.15
C GLY A 19 -0.55 37.23 -0.92
N ILE A 20 0.18 36.27 -0.36
CA ILE A 20 -0.21 35.47 0.80
C ILE A 20 0.68 35.86 1.98
N GLU A 21 0.09 36.51 2.99
CA GLU A 21 0.75 36.78 4.26
C GLU A 21 0.57 35.60 5.20
N VAL A 22 1.69 35.02 5.66
CA VAL A 22 1.70 33.88 6.59
C VAL A 22 2.29 34.31 7.94
N TYR A 23 1.55 34.05 9.02
CA TYR A 23 1.96 34.31 10.40
C TYR A 23 1.97 33.02 11.23
N GLY A 24 3.15 32.62 11.68
CA GLY A 24 3.33 31.31 12.32
C GLY A 24 2.97 30.20 11.33
N LYS A 25 2.00 29.35 11.69
CA LYS A 25 1.50 28.29 10.82
C LYS A 25 0.27 28.65 9.98
N TYR A 26 -0.30 29.84 10.19
CA TYR A 26 -1.58 30.21 9.60
C TYR A 26 -1.41 31.21 8.45
N ILE A 27 -2.28 31.10 7.45
CA ILE A 27 -2.49 32.14 6.46
C ILE A 27 -3.24 33.28 7.16
N LYS A 28 -2.61 34.45 7.20
CA LYS A 28 -3.16 35.63 7.87
C LYS A 28 -3.99 36.47 6.91
N LYS A 29 -3.54 36.63 5.66
CA LYS A 29 -4.19 37.45 4.65
C LYS A 29 -3.94 36.91 3.25
N VAL A 30 -4.97 36.91 2.42
CA VAL A 30 -4.87 36.71 0.96
C VAL A 30 -5.29 38.01 0.29
N GLU A 31 -4.42 38.58 -0.52
CA GLU A 31 -4.67 39.88 -1.16
C GLU A 31 -4.41 39.79 -2.66
N GLU A 32 -5.41 40.11 -3.48
CA GLU A 32 -5.25 40.23 -4.92
C GLU A 32 -4.20 41.28 -5.27
N LYS A 33 -3.42 41.00 -6.32
CA LYS A 33 -2.35 41.85 -6.83
C LYS A 33 -2.64 42.19 -8.29
N HIS A 34 -2.03 43.29 -8.74
CA HIS A 34 -2.13 43.75 -10.12
C HIS A 34 -0.75 43.70 -10.78
N LYS A 35 -0.17 42.51 -10.85
CA LYS A 35 1.14 42.25 -11.46
C LYS A 35 1.17 40.85 -12.05
N GLU A 36 1.93 40.66 -13.13
CA GLU A 36 2.19 39.35 -13.71
C GLU A 36 3.24 38.56 -12.90
N TYR A 37 2.96 37.28 -12.67
CA TYR A 37 3.89 36.33 -12.06
C TYR A 37 4.12 35.14 -12.99
N SER A 38 5.32 34.56 -12.93
CA SER A 38 5.70 33.38 -13.71
C SER A 38 5.46 32.05 -12.97
N CYS A 39 5.00 32.11 -11.72
CA CYS A 39 4.75 30.94 -10.87
C CYS A 39 3.29 30.91 -10.42
N TYR A 40 2.88 29.76 -9.90
CA TYR A 40 1.54 29.55 -9.37
C TYR A 40 1.62 29.11 -7.91
N ILE A 41 0.67 29.58 -7.11
CA ILE A 41 0.46 29.21 -5.72
C ILE A 41 -0.72 28.24 -5.67
N LEU A 42 -0.49 27.04 -5.12
CA LEU A 42 -1.51 26.01 -4.95
C LEU A 42 -1.61 25.62 -3.48
N PRO A 43 -2.77 25.10 -3.03
CA PRO A 43 -2.83 24.36 -1.78
C PRO A 43 -1.89 23.14 -1.81
N GLY A 44 -1.39 22.77 -0.64
CA GLY A 44 -0.62 21.55 -0.46
C GLY A 44 -1.38 20.29 -0.90
N PHE A 45 -0.70 19.40 -1.62
CA PHE A 45 -1.36 18.19 -2.15
C PHE A 45 -1.61 17.17 -1.03
N ILE A 46 -2.73 16.45 -1.18
CA ILE A 46 -3.22 15.43 -0.26
C ILE A 46 -3.33 14.11 -1.02
N ASP A 47 -2.62 13.08 -0.55
CA ASP A 47 -2.91 11.71 -0.98
C ASP A 47 -3.95 11.11 -0.04
N ALA A 48 -5.16 10.87 -0.58
CA ALA A 48 -6.32 10.51 0.23
C ALA A 48 -6.42 9.02 0.56
N HIS A 49 -5.55 8.18 -0.01
CA HIS A 49 -5.51 6.76 0.30
C HIS A 49 -4.15 6.18 -0.11
N ILE A 50 -3.35 5.78 0.88
CA ILE A 50 -2.02 5.20 0.66
C ILE A 50 -1.62 4.20 1.76
N HIS A 51 -0.89 3.16 1.36
CA HIS A 51 -0.14 2.29 2.26
C HIS A 51 1.34 2.68 2.23
N ILE A 52 1.80 3.41 3.25
CA ILE A 52 3.21 3.86 3.33
C ILE A 52 4.15 2.66 3.29
N GLU A 53 3.74 1.55 3.88
CA GLU A 53 4.47 0.27 3.91
C GLU A 53 4.85 -0.22 2.51
N SER A 54 3.98 -0.04 1.52
CA SER A 54 4.20 -0.43 0.11
C SER A 54 5.33 0.35 -0.56
N SER A 55 5.69 1.51 -0.01
CA SER A 55 6.88 2.26 -0.43
C SER A 55 8.20 1.66 0.06
N LEU A 56 8.17 0.70 0.99
CA LEU A 56 9.34 0.16 1.69
C LEU A 56 10.07 1.19 2.57
N LEU A 57 9.47 2.35 2.83
CA LEU A 57 10.05 3.42 3.66
C LEU A 57 9.24 3.63 4.92
N CYS A 58 9.89 3.95 6.03
CA CYS A 58 9.17 4.40 7.22
C CYS A 58 8.55 5.80 6.98
N PRO A 59 7.52 6.21 7.75
CA PRO A 59 6.79 7.45 7.51
C PRO A 59 7.66 8.70 7.33
N SER A 60 8.70 8.86 8.13
CA SER A 60 9.63 9.99 8.00
C SER A 60 10.40 9.99 6.68
N ARG A 61 10.87 8.83 6.22
CA ARG A 61 11.59 8.70 4.93
C ARG A 61 10.66 8.85 3.73
N PHE A 62 9.43 8.38 3.88
CA PHE A 62 8.37 8.64 2.92
C PHE A 62 8.10 10.16 2.81
N ALA A 63 7.88 10.84 3.94
CA ALA A 63 7.66 12.30 4.00
C ALA A 63 8.81 13.10 3.35
N GLU A 64 10.06 12.76 3.69
CA GLU A 64 11.27 13.37 3.11
C GLU A 64 11.28 13.31 1.57
N THR A 65 10.69 12.26 1.00
CA THR A 65 10.62 12.05 -0.45
C THR A 65 9.45 12.82 -1.06
N VAL A 66 8.22 12.59 -0.58
CA VAL A 66 7.01 13.13 -1.23
C VAL A 66 6.83 14.63 -1.06
N VAL A 67 7.40 15.21 -0.01
CA VAL A 67 7.33 16.66 0.20
C VAL A 67 8.10 17.42 -0.88
N THR A 68 9.11 16.81 -1.50
CA THR A 68 9.82 17.40 -2.65
C THR A 68 8.94 17.49 -3.92
N HIS A 69 7.82 16.77 -3.90
CA HIS A 69 6.82 16.70 -4.97
C HIS A 69 5.51 17.43 -4.59
N GLY A 70 5.50 18.25 -3.54
CA GLY A 70 4.34 19.09 -3.18
C GLY A 70 3.29 18.39 -2.31
N THR A 71 3.51 17.14 -1.92
CA THR A 71 2.60 16.47 -0.97
C THR A 71 2.84 16.98 0.44
N THR A 72 1.79 17.50 1.06
CA THR A 72 1.83 18.10 2.41
C THR A 72 0.96 17.34 3.41
N ALA A 73 0.07 16.48 2.93
CA ALA A 73 -0.72 15.60 3.77
C ALA A 73 -0.93 14.23 3.10
N VAL A 74 -1.10 13.21 3.93
CA VAL A 74 -1.58 11.88 3.50
C VAL A 74 -2.63 11.35 4.46
N ILE A 75 -3.57 10.57 3.93
CA ILE A 75 -4.46 9.69 4.68
C ILE A 75 -3.94 8.27 4.45
N THR A 76 -3.35 7.68 5.48
CA THR A 76 -2.72 6.36 5.38
C THR A 76 -3.51 5.31 6.15
N ASP A 77 -3.75 4.16 5.50
CA ASP A 77 -4.22 2.95 6.16
C ASP A 77 -3.02 2.06 6.47
N ALA A 78 -2.75 1.88 7.76
CA ALA A 78 -1.59 1.15 8.29
C ALA A 78 -1.89 -0.34 8.49
N HIS A 79 -2.68 -0.96 7.60
CA HIS A 79 -3.15 -2.33 7.76
C HIS A 79 -2.00 -3.35 7.72
N GLU A 80 -0.94 -3.05 6.97
CA GLU A 80 0.20 -3.95 6.78
C GLU A 80 0.99 -4.10 8.09
N ILE A 81 1.40 -2.97 8.69
CA ILE A 81 2.09 -3.02 9.99
C ILE A 81 1.16 -3.47 11.12
N ALA A 82 -0.16 -3.21 11.02
CA ALA A 82 -1.13 -3.70 11.98
C ALA A 82 -1.23 -5.23 11.96
N ASN A 83 -1.21 -5.89 10.79
CA ASN A 83 -1.18 -7.35 10.71
C ASN A 83 0.10 -7.95 11.36
N VAL A 84 1.21 -7.22 11.34
CA VAL A 84 2.45 -7.66 11.98
C VAL A 84 2.48 -7.42 13.50
N ALA A 85 2.18 -6.17 13.89
CA ALA A 85 2.53 -5.59 15.19
C ALA A 85 1.31 -5.03 15.94
N GLY A 86 0.11 -5.11 15.36
CA GLY A 86 -1.14 -4.66 15.96
C GLY A 86 -1.09 -3.19 16.31
N MET A 87 -1.65 -2.86 17.47
CA MET A 87 -1.68 -1.50 18.01
C MET A 87 -0.29 -0.86 18.15
N GLU A 88 0.74 -1.64 18.49
CA GLU A 88 2.12 -1.11 18.58
C GLU A 88 2.66 -0.67 17.21
N GLY A 89 2.24 -1.35 16.13
CA GLY A 89 2.56 -1.00 14.76
C GLY A 89 1.96 0.35 14.35
N ILE A 90 0.66 0.52 14.58
CA ILE A 90 -0.05 1.78 14.28
C ILE A 90 0.55 2.94 15.09
N LYS A 91 0.81 2.73 16.39
CA LYS A 91 1.45 3.74 17.26
C LYS A 91 2.88 4.06 16.81
N TYR A 92 3.62 3.12 16.22
CA TYR A 92 4.90 3.40 15.58
C TYR A 92 4.75 4.34 14.39
N MET A 93 3.80 4.08 13.48
CA MET A 93 3.57 4.92 12.31
C MET A 93 3.27 6.36 12.71
N MET A 94 2.36 6.55 13.69
CA MET A 94 2.03 7.86 14.26
C MET A 94 3.22 8.57 14.90
N LYS A 95 4.16 7.82 15.50
CA LYS A 95 5.33 8.38 16.18
C LYS A 95 6.47 8.76 15.23
N ASP A 96 6.59 8.07 14.10
CA ASP A 96 7.59 8.35 13.06
C ASP A 96 7.13 9.42 12.06
N ALA A 97 5.81 9.56 11.89
CA ALA A 97 5.17 10.61 11.10
C ALA A 97 5.75 12.00 11.44
N SER A 98 6.26 12.67 10.42
CA SER A 98 6.93 13.97 10.57
C SER A 98 6.99 14.75 9.26
N ILE A 99 7.27 16.07 9.38
CA ILE A 99 7.45 17.04 8.28
C ILE A 99 6.18 17.38 7.50
N ILE A 100 5.41 16.39 7.09
CA ILE A 100 4.09 16.55 6.47
C ILE A 100 3.01 16.13 7.47
N LYS A 101 1.75 16.42 7.16
CA LYS A 101 0.61 15.99 7.96
C LYS A 101 0.28 14.53 7.66
N PHE A 102 0.18 13.72 8.72
CA PHE A 102 -0.26 12.32 8.61
C PHE A 102 -1.61 12.18 9.29
N PHE A 103 -2.60 11.81 8.50
CA PHE A 103 -3.90 11.38 8.95
C PHE A 103 -4.00 9.86 8.79
N PHE A 104 -4.68 9.21 9.72
CA PHE A 104 -4.77 7.76 9.79
C PHE A 104 -6.20 7.31 9.53
N ALA A 105 -6.38 6.42 8.56
CA ALA A 105 -7.56 5.59 8.44
C ALA A 105 -7.28 4.28 9.17
N LEU A 106 -8.14 3.87 10.11
CA LEU A 106 -7.85 2.72 10.96
C LEU A 106 -8.10 1.39 10.22
N PRO A 107 -7.17 0.42 10.28
CA PRO A 107 -7.35 -0.86 9.59
C PRO A 107 -8.63 -1.58 9.98
N SER A 108 -9.50 -1.86 9.00
CA SER A 108 -10.80 -2.47 9.25
C SER A 108 -10.72 -4.00 9.37
N CYS A 109 -9.81 -4.63 8.60
CA CYS A 109 -9.70 -6.08 8.39
C CYS A 109 -8.32 -6.61 8.82
N VAL A 110 -8.06 -6.64 10.13
CA VAL A 110 -6.83 -7.21 10.72
C VAL A 110 -7.22 -8.33 11.70
N PRO A 111 -7.04 -9.62 11.34
CA PRO A 111 -6.55 -10.11 10.04
C PRO A 111 -7.55 -9.94 8.88
N ALA A 112 -7.07 -10.06 7.64
CA ALA A 112 -7.91 -10.04 6.44
C ALA A 112 -8.82 -11.27 6.35
N SER A 113 -8.37 -12.43 6.86
CA SER A 113 -9.13 -13.68 6.89
C SER A 113 -9.10 -14.34 8.28
N PRO A 114 -10.16 -15.06 8.70
CA PRO A 114 -10.12 -15.86 9.93
C PRO A 114 -9.12 -17.03 9.86
N PHE A 115 -8.60 -17.37 8.67
CA PHE A 115 -7.61 -18.44 8.50
C PHE A 115 -6.15 -17.97 8.69
N ASP A 116 -5.92 -16.66 8.70
CA ASP A 116 -4.61 -16.04 8.91
C ASP A 116 -4.07 -16.26 10.33
N ASP A 117 -2.75 -16.18 10.48
CA ASP A 117 -2.04 -16.15 11.78
C ASP A 117 -1.35 -14.78 11.93
N ALA A 118 -2.15 -13.71 11.86
CA ALA A 118 -1.70 -12.33 12.01
C ALA A 118 -2.05 -11.77 13.41
N MET A 119 -1.70 -10.51 13.67
CA MET A 119 -2.29 -9.80 14.80
C MET A 119 -3.78 -9.56 14.56
N LYS A 120 -4.49 -9.19 15.62
CA LYS A 120 -5.88 -8.75 15.55
C LYS A 120 -5.98 -7.31 16.04
N ILE A 121 -6.83 -6.52 15.39
CA ILE A 121 -7.30 -5.23 15.90
C ILE A 121 -8.78 -5.36 16.23
N ASP A 122 -9.10 -5.29 17.51
CA ASP A 122 -10.48 -5.42 17.99
C ASP A 122 -11.23 -4.08 18.03
N LYS A 123 -12.52 -4.13 18.33
CA LYS A 123 -13.37 -2.93 18.38
C LYS A 123 -12.98 -1.94 19.49
N LYS A 124 -12.44 -2.41 20.62
CA LYS A 124 -12.03 -1.54 21.73
C LYS A 124 -10.78 -0.76 21.34
N GLU A 125 -9.86 -1.44 20.66
CA GLU A 125 -8.66 -0.84 20.06
C GLU A 125 -9.01 0.20 18.99
N ILE A 126 -9.96 -0.09 18.10
CA ILE A 126 -10.51 0.89 17.15
C ILE A 126 -11.11 2.09 17.89
N GLU A 127 -11.95 1.87 18.90
CA GLU A 127 -12.59 2.94 19.67
C GLU A 127 -11.59 3.80 20.47
N GLU A 128 -10.49 3.22 20.97
CA GLU A 128 -9.40 3.97 21.59
C GLU A 128 -8.75 4.93 20.59
N LEU A 129 -8.34 4.42 19.43
CA LEU A 129 -7.66 5.20 18.40
C LEU A 129 -8.58 6.23 17.73
N MET A 130 -9.87 5.90 17.55
CA MET A 130 -10.83 6.79 16.91
C MET A 130 -11.04 8.11 17.68
N LYS A 131 -10.60 8.21 18.93
CA LYS A 131 -10.61 9.46 19.72
C LYS A 131 -9.47 10.41 19.35
N MET A 132 -8.44 9.94 18.66
CA MET A 132 -7.28 10.75 18.32
C MET A 132 -7.61 11.73 17.18
N PRO A 133 -7.09 12.97 17.24
CA PRO A 133 -7.43 14.00 16.25
C PRO A 133 -6.83 13.72 14.87
N ASN A 134 -5.70 13.02 14.79
CA ASN A 134 -5.05 12.64 13.54
C ASN A 134 -5.55 11.30 12.99
N VAL A 135 -6.52 10.65 13.64
CA VAL A 135 -7.25 9.53 13.05
C VAL A 135 -8.50 10.13 12.41
N VAL A 136 -8.75 9.90 11.12
CA VAL A 136 -9.82 10.61 10.39
C VAL A 136 -10.87 9.70 9.79
N ALA A 137 -10.62 8.39 9.74
CA ALA A 137 -11.54 7.43 9.16
C ALA A 137 -11.37 6.04 9.77
N LEU A 138 -12.36 5.18 9.55
CA LEU A 138 -12.10 3.74 9.44
C LEU A 138 -11.62 3.48 8.01
N GLY A 139 -10.47 2.81 7.89
CA GLY A 139 -9.85 2.43 6.63
C GLY A 139 -10.66 1.42 5.86
N GLU A 140 -10.12 1.06 4.70
CA GLU A 140 -10.85 0.35 3.65
C GLU A 140 -11.55 -0.91 4.15
N VAL A 141 -12.87 -0.96 4.00
CA VAL A 141 -13.68 -2.12 4.42
C VAL A 141 -13.65 -3.19 3.33
N MET A 142 -12.57 -3.97 3.31
CA MET A 142 -12.34 -5.08 2.38
C MET A 142 -13.31 -6.25 2.59
N ASP A 143 -13.77 -6.48 3.83
CA ASP A 143 -14.79 -7.48 4.17
C ASP A 143 -16.20 -7.03 3.75
N TYR A 144 -16.36 -6.65 2.48
CA TYR A 144 -17.66 -6.29 1.92
C TYR A 144 -18.64 -7.46 2.00
N PHE A 145 -18.16 -8.71 1.92
CA PHE A 145 -18.98 -9.91 2.09
C PHE A 145 -19.57 -9.99 3.50
N GLY A 146 -18.76 -9.77 4.53
CA GLY A 146 -19.23 -9.70 5.91
C GLY A 146 -20.27 -8.60 6.10
N VAL A 147 -20.03 -7.40 5.56
CA VAL A 147 -20.98 -6.28 5.62
C VAL A 147 -22.32 -6.65 4.98
N ILE A 148 -22.33 -7.11 3.73
CA ILE A 148 -23.60 -7.44 3.04
C ILE A 148 -24.31 -8.67 3.63
N ASN A 149 -23.64 -9.49 4.44
CA ASN A 149 -24.26 -10.63 5.13
C ASN A 149 -24.58 -10.35 6.60
N GLY A 150 -24.33 -9.12 7.10
CA GLY A 150 -24.68 -8.76 8.47
C GLY A 150 -23.68 -9.25 9.53
N ASN A 151 -22.42 -9.48 9.16
CA ASN A 151 -21.37 -9.86 10.10
C ASN A 151 -21.19 -8.78 11.18
N ARG A 152 -21.49 -9.14 12.43
CA ARG A 152 -21.49 -8.20 13.54
C ARG A 152 -20.10 -7.61 13.83
N GLU A 153 -19.02 -8.35 13.60
CA GLU A 153 -17.67 -7.89 13.93
C GLU A 153 -17.25 -6.66 13.11
N ILE A 154 -17.46 -6.67 11.80
CA ILE A 154 -17.14 -5.53 10.94
C ILE A 154 -18.15 -4.38 11.11
N ILE A 155 -19.43 -4.70 11.29
CA ILE A 155 -20.49 -3.70 11.51
C ILE A 155 -20.21 -2.89 12.79
N GLU A 156 -19.74 -3.52 13.86
CA GLU A 156 -19.39 -2.81 15.10
C GLU A 156 -18.25 -1.81 14.90
N LYS A 157 -17.25 -2.13 14.07
CA LYS A 157 -16.17 -1.19 13.74
C LYS A 157 -16.70 0.02 12.94
N ILE A 158 -17.61 -0.24 12.00
CA ILE A 158 -18.31 0.80 11.22
C ILE A 158 -19.14 1.71 12.13
N GLU A 159 -19.90 1.13 13.07
CA GLU A 159 -20.69 1.88 14.06
C GLU A 159 -19.82 2.79 14.94
N ILE A 160 -18.61 2.34 15.30
CA ILE A 160 -17.66 3.18 16.05
C ILE A 160 -17.23 4.40 15.22
N ALA A 161 -16.87 4.24 13.95
CA ALA A 161 -16.51 5.37 13.10
C ALA A 161 -17.63 6.42 13.03
N LYS A 162 -18.87 5.96 12.82
CA LYS A 162 -20.06 6.81 12.83
C LYS A 162 -20.31 7.50 14.17
N LYS A 163 -20.10 6.80 15.29
CA LYS A 163 -20.21 7.39 16.64
C LYS A 163 -19.28 8.59 16.83
N TYR A 164 -18.12 8.57 16.19
CA TYR A 164 -17.15 9.66 16.22
C TYR A 164 -17.26 10.62 15.02
N ASP A 165 -18.32 10.48 14.22
CA ASP A 165 -18.61 11.32 13.04
C ASP A 165 -17.46 11.33 12.02
N LYS A 166 -16.82 10.17 11.85
CA LYS A 166 -15.72 9.94 10.92
C LYS A 166 -16.18 9.06 9.75
N PRO A 167 -15.77 9.36 8.51
CA PRO A 167 -16.09 8.55 7.35
C PRO A 167 -15.55 7.12 7.47
N VAL A 168 -16.10 6.26 6.61
CA VAL A 168 -15.68 4.88 6.46
C VAL A 168 -15.28 4.66 5.01
N ASP A 169 -14.03 4.29 4.80
CA ASP A 169 -13.49 4.03 3.47
C ASP A 169 -13.86 2.64 2.98
N GLY A 170 -14.06 2.51 1.67
CA GLY A 170 -14.50 1.27 1.05
C GLY A 170 -13.45 0.60 0.17
N HIS A 171 -13.63 -0.70 0.02
CA HIS A 171 -12.91 -1.59 -0.88
C HIS A 171 -13.91 -2.64 -1.40
N ALA A 172 -14.53 -2.34 -2.53
CA ALA A 172 -15.65 -3.12 -3.05
C ALA A 172 -15.52 -3.34 -4.57
N PRO A 173 -14.52 -4.09 -5.04
CA PRO A 173 -14.30 -4.34 -6.46
C PRO A 173 -15.50 -5.06 -7.07
N LEU A 174 -16.02 -4.54 -8.20
CA LEU A 174 -17.11 -5.12 -8.98
C LEU A 174 -18.46 -5.24 -8.25
N LEU A 175 -18.59 -4.67 -7.06
CA LEU A 175 -19.81 -4.71 -6.28
C LEU A 175 -20.86 -3.77 -6.90
N THR A 176 -22.00 -4.32 -7.31
CA THR A 176 -23.07 -3.58 -8.03
C THR A 176 -24.46 -3.92 -7.48
N GLY A 177 -25.48 -3.16 -7.91
CA GLY A 177 -26.89 -3.47 -7.64
C GLY A 177 -27.26 -3.49 -6.15
N ASN A 178 -28.05 -4.49 -5.74
CA ASN A 178 -28.56 -4.56 -4.36
C ASN A 178 -27.45 -4.80 -3.33
N ALA A 179 -26.40 -5.53 -3.69
CA ALA A 179 -25.27 -5.77 -2.80
C ALA A 179 -24.51 -4.46 -2.52
N LEU A 180 -24.28 -3.65 -3.56
CA LEU A 180 -23.69 -2.32 -3.43
C LEU A 180 -24.56 -1.39 -2.58
N ARG A 181 -25.87 -1.32 -2.84
CA ARG A 181 -26.81 -0.52 -2.02
C ARG A 181 -26.76 -0.92 -0.55
N LYS A 182 -26.68 -2.22 -0.27
CA LYS A 182 -26.57 -2.72 1.10
C LYS A 182 -25.26 -2.28 1.74
N TYR A 183 -24.13 -2.43 1.04
CA TYR A 183 -22.82 -1.95 1.52
C TYR A 183 -22.84 -0.45 1.84
N ILE A 184 -23.31 0.39 0.92
CA ILE A 184 -23.45 1.85 1.13
C ILE A 184 -24.40 2.18 2.28
N SER A 185 -25.48 1.41 2.48
CA SER A 185 -26.43 1.63 3.59
C SER A 185 -25.80 1.48 4.98
N TYR A 186 -24.70 0.72 5.07
CA TYR A 186 -23.89 0.67 6.29
C TYR A 186 -22.98 1.89 6.47
N GLY A 187 -22.99 2.87 5.57
CA GLY A 187 -22.31 4.15 5.70
C GLY A 187 -20.87 4.17 5.18
N ILE A 188 -20.47 3.18 4.37
CA ILE A 188 -19.23 3.24 3.61
C ILE A 188 -19.38 4.29 2.50
N SER A 189 -18.45 5.24 2.42
CA SER A 189 -18.61 6.48 1.66
C SER A 189 -17.64 6.67 0.51
N THR A 190 -16.58 5.86 0.41
CA THR A 190 -15.56 5.96 -0.65
C THR A 190 -15.26 4.60 -1.24
N ASP A 191 -14.64 4.56 -2.43
CA ASP A 191 -14.10 3.32 -3.00
C ASP A 191 -12.94 3.64 -3.97
N HIS A 192 -11.87 2.86 -3.90
CA HIS A 192 -10.69 2.96 -4.78
C HIS A 192 -10.55 1.78 -5.76
N GLU A 193 -11.48 0.81 -5.71
CA GLU A 193 -11.39 -0.45 -6.46
C GLU A 193 -12.11 -0.46 -7.81
N CYS A 194 -12.66 0.69 -8.22
CA CYS A 194 -13.34 0.82 -9.50
C CYS A 194 -12.38 0.59 -10.67
N ILE A 195 -12.71 -0.34 -11.56
CA ILE A 195 -11.91 -0.63 -12.77
C ILE A 195 -12.60 -0.22 -14.08
N SER A 196 -13.83 0.27 -14.00
CA SER A 196 -14.60 0.70 -15.17
C SER A 196 -15.46 1.93 -14.87
N TYR A 197 -15.72 2.73 -15.90
CA TYR A 197 -16.59 3.89 -15.81
C TYR A 197 -17.98 3.55 -15.26
N ASP A 198 -18.61 2.48 -15.76
CA ASP A 198 -19.99 2.13 -15.38
C ASP A 198 -20.11 1.78 -13.88
N GLU A 199 -19.13 1.04 -13.35
CA GLU A 199 -19.05 0.72 -11.93
C GLU A 199 -18.89 1.97 -11.07
N ALA A 200 -17.90 2.82 -11.40
CA ALA A 200 -17.64 4.06 -10.67
C ALA A 200 -18.86 5.00 -10.73
N ARG A 201 -19.51 5.08 -11.88
CA ARG A 201 -20.68 5.93 -12.09
C ARG A 201 -21.91 5.42 -11.34
N GLU A 202 -22.10 4.10 -11.19
CA GLU A 202 -23.12 3.55 -10.30
C GLU A 202 -22.85 3.93 -8.83
N LYS A 203 -21.60 3.78 -8.37
CA LYS A 203 -21.18 4.14 -7.02
C LYS A 203 -21.38 5.64 -6.74
N GLN A 204 -21.00 6.53 -7.67
CA GLN A 204 -21.26 7.98 -7.55
C GLN A 204 -22.75 8.31 -7.47
N LYS A 205 -23.60 7.67 -8.30
CA LYS A 205 -25.05 7.86 -8.26
C LYS A 205 -25.68 7.46 -6.93
N LEU A 206 -25.04 6.57 -6.18
CA LEU A 206 -25.46 6.14 -4.86
C LEU A 206 -24.80 6.95 -3.72
N GLY A 207 -24.04 7.99 -4.06
CA GLY A 207 -23.46 8.94 -3.12
C GLY A 207 -22.03 8.61 -2.65
N MET A 208 -21.39 7.57 -3.21
CA MET A 208 -19.98 7.29 -2.90
C MET A 208 -19.05 8.26 -3.62
N LYS A 209 -17.94 8.61 -2.98
CA LYS A 209 -16.82 9.29 -3.60
C LYS A 209 -15.86 8.27 -4.22
N ILE A 210 -15.25 8.60 -5.35
CA ILE A 210 -14.36 7.68 -6.07
C ILE A 210 -12.91 8.10 -5.89
N MET A 211 -12.10 7.21 -5.34
CA MET A 211 -10.67 7.37 -5.23
C MET A 211 -10.02 6.81 -6.50
N ILE A 212 -9.64 7.69 -7.41
CA ILE A 212 -9.02 7.29 -8.69
C ILE A 212 -7.55 6.93 -8.43
N ARG A 213 -7.29 5.61 -8.43
CA ARG A 213 -5.98 5.02 -8.18
C ARG A 213 -5.04 5.10 -9.37
N GLU A 214 -3.79 5.48 -9.08
CA GLU A 214 -2.69 5.50 -10.05
C GLU A 214 -1.34 5.16 -9.40
N GLY A 215 -1.26 3.98 -8.79
CA GLY A 215 -0.09 3.46 -8.08
C GLY A 215 0.83 2.56 -8.90
N SER A 216 1.79 1.92 -8.22
CA SER A 216 2.67 0.89 -8.79
C SER A 216 1.94 -0.44 -9.01
N SER A 217 0.93 -0.74 -8.18
CA SER A 217 0.19 -2.00 -8.26
C SER A 217 -0.92 -1.97 -9.31
N ALA A 218 -1.70 -0.88 -9.35
CA ALA A 218 -2.87 -0.70 -10.20
C ALA A 218 -2.99 0.75 -10.70
N LYS A 219 -3.57 0.92 -11.89
CA LYS A 219 -3.66 2.20 -12.62
C LYS A 219 -4.99 2.28 -13.34
N ASN A 220 -5.91 3.11 -12.85
CA ASN A 220 -7.31 3.11 -13.29
C ASN A 220 -7.76 4.44 -13.91
N MET A 221 -6.94 5.51 -13.82
CA MET A 221 -7.36 6.86 -14.22
C MET A 221 -7.93 6.95 -15.64
N LYS A 222 -7.33 6.25 -16.59
CA LYS A 222 -7.77 6.28 -17.99
C LYS A 222 -9.15 5.65 -18.18
N ASP A 223 -9.47 4.61 -17.41
CA ASP A 223 -10.73 3.87 -17.50
C ASP A 223 -11.89 4.58 -16.77
N LEU A 224 -11.56 5.61 -15.97
CA LEU A 224 -12.48 6.36 -15.11
C LEU A 224 -12.69 7.82 -15.57
N LEU A 225 -12.35 8.15 -16.81
CA LEU A 225 -12.58 9.48 -17.38
C LEU A 225 -14.08 9.77 -17.56
N GLY A 226 -14.48 11.02 -17.36
CA GLY A 226 -15.85 11.51 -17.54
C GLY A 226 -16.76 11.36 -16.32
N LEU A 227 -16.19 11.01 -15.16
CA LEU A 227 -16.90 11.01 -13.88
C LEU A 227 -17.15 12.44 -13.39
N ASP A 228 -17.99 12.58 -12.36
CA ASP A 228 -18.11 13.82 -11.61
C ASP A 228 -16.86 14.01 -10.73
N TYR A 229 -15.92 14.84 -11.18
CA TYR A 229 -14.64 15.03 -10.50
C TYR A 229 -14.74 15.77 -9.16
N ASP A 230 -15.84 16.48 -8.87
CA ASP A 230 -16.08 17.06 -7.53
C ASP A 230 -16.43 15.95 -6.50
N ALA A 231 -16.73 14.74 -6.98
CA ALA A 231 -16.90 13.54 -6.18
C ALA A 231 -15.74 12.54 -6.32
N CYS A 232 -14.57 13.00 -6.78
CA CYS A 232 -13.38 12.17 -6.95
C CYS A 232 -12.18 12.67 -6.15
N PHE A 233 -11.31 11.73 -5.78
CA PHE A 233 -9.97 11.96 -5.23
C PHE A 233 -8.92 11.35 -6.15
N LEU A 234 -7.72 11.90 -6.17
CA LEU A 234 -6.54 11.26 -6.78
C LEU A 234 -5.74 10.57 -5.68
N VAL A 235 -5.52 9.26 -5.80
CA VAL A 235 -4.83 8.46 -4.77
C VAL A 235 -3.77 7.53 -5.36
N THR A 236 -2.76 7.20 -4.55
CA THR A 236 -1.70 6.29 -5.00
C THR A 236 -1.92 4.85 -4.58
N ASP A 237 -2.61 4.60 -3.46
CA ASP A 237 -2.81 3.27 -2.88
C ASP A 237 -1.44 2.61 -2.59
N ASP A 238 -1.01 1.64 -3.40
CA ASP A 238 0.32 1.06 -3.36
C ASP A 238 1.31 1.80 -4.26
N LEU A 239 2.36 2.40 -3.69
CA LEU A 239 3.43 3.04 -4.46
C LEU A 239 4.83 2.63 -4.01
N MET A 240 5.60 2.00 -4.89
CA MET A 240 6.96 1.56 -4.61
C MET A 240 7.97 2.72 -4.64
N VAL A 241 9.06 2.61 -3.87
CA VAL A 241 10.11 3.64 -3.75
C VAL A 241 10.67 4.16 -5.07
N ASN A 242 10.81 3.29 -6.08
CA ASN A 242 11.38 3.67 -7.37
C ASN A 242 10.44 4.56 -8.19
N ASP A 243 9.12 4.42 -8.01
CA ASP A 243 8.12 5.30 -8.60
C ASP A 243 7.96 6.57 -7.75
N LEU A 244 7.98 6.43 -6.42
CA LEU A 244 7.94 7.55 -5.47
C LEU A 244 9.04 8.59 -5.72
N LEU A 245 10.25 8.14 -6.09
CA LEU A 245 11.39 9.03 -6.43
C LEU A 245 11.18 9.85 -7.71
N LYS A 246 10.27 9.45 -8.60
CA LYS A 246 9.96 10.18 -9.83
C LYS A 246 8.93 11.28 -9.59
N GLY A 247 8.05 11.05 -8.62
CA GLY A 247 6.97 11.94 -8.24
C GLY A 247 5.93 11.23 -7.39
N HIS A 248 4.93 11.99 -6.96
CA HIS A 248 3.83 11.53 -6.11
C HIS A 248 2.51 12.07 -6.68
N VAL A 249 1.68 12.70 -5.84
CA VAL A 249 0.41 13.32 -6.25
C VAL A 249 0.57 14.34 -7.38
N ASN A 250 1.70 15.04 -7.46
CA ASN A 250 1.96 15.97 -8.58
C ASN A 250 1.90 15.30 -9.96
N LEU A 251 2.34 14.03 -10.06
CA LEU A 251 2.26 13.28 -11.31
C LEU A 251 0.84 12.78 -11.58
N LEU A 252 0.05 12.52 -10.55
CA LEU A 252 -1.37 12.18 -10.70
C LEU A 252 -2.14 13.37 -11.27
N ILE A 253 -1.93 14.57 -10.72
CA ILE A 253 -2.55 15.80 -11.23
C ILE A 253 -2.10 16.06 -12.67
N LYS A 254 -0.79 16.01 -12.94
CA LYS A 254 -0.26 16.16 -14.30
C LYS A 254 -0.90 15.16 -15.27
N LYS A 255 -1.00 13.89 -14.88
CA LYS A 255 -1.58 12.83 -15.71
C LYS A 255 -3.07 13.04 -15.97
N ALA A 256 -3.83 13.48 -14.98
CA ALA A 256 -5.23 13.85 -15.13
C ALA A 256 -5.40 14.95 -16.19
N ILE A 257 -4.56 15.99 -16.14
CA ILE A 257 -4.55 17.08 -17.13
C ILE A 257 -4.16 16.57 -18.53
N GLU A 258 -3.16 15.70 -18.62
CA GLU A 258 -2.75 15.08 -19.90
C GLU A 258 -3.87 14.21 -20.52
N TYR A 259 -4.75 13.65 -19.70
CA TYR A 259 -5.95 12.93 -20.14
C TYR A 259 -7.15 13.83 -20.43
N GLY A 260 -6.99 15.15 -20.34
CA GLY A 260 -8.01 16.14 -20.71
C GLY A 260 -8.95 16.52 -19.58
N ILE A 261 -8.62 16.18 -18.32
CA ILE A 261 -9.32 16.74 -17.16
C ILE A 261 -8.92 18.20 -17.00
N ASP A 262 -9.89 19.06 -16.69
CA ASP A 262 -9.64 20.47 -16.38
C ASP A 262 -8.58 20.64 -15.27
N GLU A 263 -7.75 21.67 -15.40
CA GLU A 263 -6.60 21.90 -14.51
C GLU A 263 -7.03 22.09 -13.06
N ILE A 264 -8.06 22.92 -12.83
CA ILE A 264 -8.55 23.22 -11.50
C ILE A 264 -9.25 21.99 -10.94
N LYS A 265 -10.07 21.28 -11.73
CA LYS A 265 -10.69 20.02 -11.28
C LYS A 265 -9.66 18.96 -10.90
N ALA A 266 -8.57 18.81 -11.66
CA ALA A 266 -7.48 17.89 -11.33
C ALA A 266 -6.80 18.26 -10.01
N ILE A 267 -6.58 19.55 -9.76
CA ILE A 267 -6.02 20.06 -8.50
C ILE A 267 -6.99 19.83 -7.33
N LYS A 268 -8.29 20.09 -7.52
CA LYS A 268 -9.33 19.88 -6.49
C LYS A 268 -9.37 18.44 -6.00
N MET A 269 -9.29 17.46 -6.90
CA MET A 269 -9.25 16.03 -6.54
C MET A 269 -8.05 15.65 -5.64
N ALA A 270 -7.01 16.47 -5.62
CA ALA A 270 -5.80 16.27 -4.81
C ALA A 270 -5.64 17.30 -3.68
N THR A 271 -6.65 18.15 -3.44
CA THR A 271 -6.58 19.23 -2.44
C THR A 271 -7.89 19.33 -1.66
N ILE A 272 -8.84 20.14 -2.13
CA ILE A 272 -10.05 20.46 -1.38
C ILE A 272 -11.03 19.28 -1.28
N ASN A 273 -11.17 18.46 -2.33
CA ASN A 273 -12.12 17.34 -2.32
C ASN A 273 -11.83 16.35 -1.18
N PRO A 274 -10.60 15.82 -1.01
CA PRO A 274 -10.30 14.96 0.13
C PRO A 274 -10.30 15.73 1.45
N ALA A 275 -9.88 17.00 1.48
CA ALA A 275 -9.90 17.80 2.70
C ALA A 275 -11.32 17.97 3.25
N GLU A 276 -12.31 18.23 2.40
CA GLU A 276 -13.71 18.34 2.81
C GLU A 276 -14.29 16.99 3.27
N HIS A 277 -13.97 15.91 2.57
CA HIS A 277 -14.45 14.58 2.92
C HIS A 277 -13.99 14.14 4.32
N TYR A 278 -12.70 14.34 4.62
CA TYR A 278 -12.11 13.98 5.91
C TYR A 278 -12.10 15.13 6.94
N ARG A 279 -12.67 16.29 6.60
CA ARG A 279 -12.79 17.49 7.46
C ARG A 279 -11.45 18.00 7.97
N LEU A 280 -10.49 18.13 7.05
CA LEU A 280 -9.13 18.55 7.34
C LEU A 280 -8.98 20.07 7.28
N ASP A 281 -8.12 20.62 8.14
CA ASP A 281 -7.63 22.00 8.01
C ASP A 281 -6.48 22.07 7.01
N ALA A 282 -6.78 21.69 5.77
CA ALA A 282 -5.89 21.68 4.61
C ALA A 282 -6.70 21.82 3.31
N GLY A 283 -6.03 21.81 2.15
CA GLY A 283 -6.66 21.70 0.84
C GLY A 283 -7.14 23.01 0.21
N SER A 284 -6.97 24.16 0.87
CA SER A 284 -7.27 25.49 0.31
C SER A 284 -6.33 26.57 0.87
N ILE A 285 -6.22 27.71 0.16
CA ILE A 285 -5.42 28.88 0.58
C ILE A 285 -6.39 29.99 1.02
N GLU A 286 -6.67 30.05 2.32
CA GLU A 286 -7.65 30.98 2.89
C GLU A 286 -7.19 31.50 4.26
N GLU A 287 -7.66 32.69 4.64
CA GLU A 287 -7.40 33.25 5.96
C GLU A 287 -7.83 32.30 7.08
N GLY A 288 -6.95 32.10 8.07
CA GLY A 288 -7.17 31.22 9.21
C GLY A 288 -6.82 29.75 8.98
N LYS A 289 -6.64 29.29 7.73
CA LYS A 289 -6.19 27.93 7.43
C LYS A 289 -4.68 27.77 7.65
N ASP A 290 -4.23 26.52 7.81
CA ASP A 290 -2.81 26.21 7.89
C ASP A 290 -2.12 26.53 6.54
N ALA A 291 -0.92 27.08 6.61
CA ALA A 291 -0.14 27.52 5.44
C ALA A 291 0.63 26.35 4.82
N ASP A 292 -0.12 25.38 4.28
CA ASP A 292 0.38 24.29 3.45
C ASP A 292 0.29 24.71 1.98
N ILE A 293 1.43 25.14 1.42
CA ILE A 293 1.49 25.85 0.14
C ILE A 293 2.49 25.17 -0.78
N VAL A 294 2.11 24.99 -2.05
CA VAL A 294 2.99 24.50 -3.11
C VAL A 294 3.15 25.58 -4.16
N ILE A 295 4.40 25.88 -4.50
CA ILE A 295 4.74 26.78 -5.60
C ILE A 295 5.18 25.95 -6.78
N VAL A 296 4.53 26.11 -7.93
CA VAL A 296 4.92 25.46 -9.19
C VAL A 296 5.28 26.49 -10.25
N GLY A 297 6.17 26.10 -11.18
CA GLY A 297 6.46 26.94 -12.34
C GLY A 297 5.35 26.91 -13.39
N ASN A 298 4.64 25.79 -13.50
CA ASN A 298 3.59 25.57 -14.48
C ASN A 298 2.59 24.51 -13.99
N ILE A 299 1.30 24.85 -14.01
CA ILE A 299 0.22 23.98 -13.53
C ILE A 299 0.00 22.73 -14.39
N LYS A 300 0.27 22.75 -15.70
CA LYS A 300 0.17 21.54 -16.54
C LYS A 300 1.29 20.55 -16.27
N ARG A 301 2.50 21.05 -16.01
CA ARG A 301 3.70 20.21 -15.78
C ARG A 301 3.88 19.80 -14.33
N MET A 302 3.27 20.52 -13.39
CA MET A 302 3.42 20.33 -11.95
C MET A 302 4.89 20.30 -11.52
N ASP A 303 5.69 21.23 -12.05
CA ASP A 303 7.11 21.40 -11.70
C ASP A 303 7.26 22.18 -10.39
N VAL A 304 7.13 21.43 -9.29
CA VAL A 304 7.25 21.93 -7.91
C VAL A 304 8.59 22.64 -7.70
N LYS A 305 8.52 23.87 -7.18
CA LYS A 305 9.66 24.74 -6.86
C LYS A 305 9.87 24.84 -5.37
N GLU A 306 8.81 25.09 -4.62
CA GLU A 306 8.86 25.32 -3.18
C GLU A 306 7.65 24.69 -2.52
N VAL A 307 7.85 24.11 -1.33
CA VAL A 307 6.78 23.48 -0.56
C VAL A 307 6.88 23.94 0.88
N TYR A 308 5.78 24.52 1.34
CA TYR A 308 5.61 24.98 2.70
C TYR A 308 4.62 24.06 3.42
N VAL A 309 4.97 23.69 4.66
CA VAL A 309 4.06 22.97 5.56
C VAL A 309 4.02 23.74 6.87
N ASP A 310 2.82 24.01 7.37
CA ASP A 310 2.60 24.84 8.57
C ASP A 310 3.40 26.17 8.51
N GLY A 311 3.42 26.81 7.33
CA GLY A 311 4.09 28.10 7.10
C GLY A 311 5.62 28.07 7.06
N LYS A 312 6.25 26.89 7.05
CA LYS A 312 7.71 26.72 6.99
C LYS A 312 8.13 26.15 5.65
N LEU A 313 9.18 26.70 5.04
CA LEU A 313 9.76 26.14 3.81
C LEU A 313 10.42 24.80 4.13
N ILE A 314 9.83 23.71 3.63
CA ILE A 314 10.27 22.34 3.90
C ILE A 314 11.08 21.78 2.73
N ALA A 315 10.68 22.06 1.49
CA ALA A 315 11.38 21.61 0.31
C ALA A 315 11.54 22.72 -0.72
N LYS A 316 12.67 22.68 -1.43
CA LYS A 316 12.98 23.63 -2.50
C LYS A 316 13.76 22.93 -3.62
N ASN A 317 13.35 23.15 -4.87
CA ASN A 317 14.00 22.63 -6.08
C ASN A 317 14.28 21.11 -6.04
N GLY A 318 13.31 20.33 -5.54
CA GLY A 318 13.43 18.87 -5.45
C GLY A 318 14.23 18.35 -4.25
N GLU A 319 14.66 19.21 -3.33
CA GLU A 319 15.39 18.82 -2.13
C GLU A 319 14.58 19.11 -0.85
N CYS A 320 14.51 18.14 0.06
CA CYS A 320 14.00 18.35 1.41
C CYS A 320 15.06 19.07 2.26
N LEU A 321 14.70 20.21 2.83
CA LEU A 321 15.61 21.08 3.60
C LEU A 321 15.71 20.67 5.08
N VAL A 322 14.82 19.80 5.54
CA VAL A 322 14.76 19.35 6.93
C VAL A 322 15.40 17.98 7.05
N LYS A 323 16.29 17.82 8.03
CA LYS A 323 16.90 16.53 8.35
C LYS A 323 16.04 15.76 9.33
N ILE A 324 15.67 14.52 8.99
CA ILE A 324 14.89 13.65 9.87
C ILE A 324 15.73 12.48 10.36
N LYS A 325 15.46 12.08 11.60
CA LYS A 325 15.96 10.83 12.17
C LYS A 325 14.80 9.87 12.39
N PRO A 326 14.70 8.79 11.59
CA PRO A 326 13.68 7.77 11.78
C PRO A 326 13.70 7.18 13.19
N LYS A 327 12.52 6.85 13.68
CA LYS A 327 12.31 6.12 14.92
C LYS A 327 12.66 4.65 14.68
N LYS A 328 13.31 4.06 15.68
CA LYS A 328 13.59 2.63 15.72
C LYS A 328 12.41 1.88 16.34
N THR A 329 12.29 0.61 16.00
CA THR A 329 11.34 -0.33 16.61
C THR A 329 12.04 -1.65 16.96
N LYS A 330 11.38 -2.49 17.75
CA LYS A 330 11.85 -3.85 18.05
C LYS A 330 11.67 -4.75 16.83
N SER A 331 12.38 -5.87 16.79
CA SER A 331 12.12 -6.90 15.78
C SER A 331 10.81 -7.64 16.09
N TYR A 332 10.02 -7.88 15.06
CA TYR A 332 8.82 -8.72 15.09
C TYR A 332 9.03 -10.08 14.43
N ILE A 333 10.28 -10.39 14.07
CA ILE A 333 10.67 -11.70 13.54
C ILE A 333 11.41 -12.45 14.65
N LYS A 334 10.83 -13.58 15.05
CA LYS A 334 11.33 -14.51 16.05
C LYS A 334 11.23 -15.92 15.47
N ILE A 335 12.22 -16.28 14.66
CA ILE A 335 12.34 -17.62 14.09
C ILE A 335 13.58 -18.33 14.62
N ARG A 336 13.50 -19.65 14.77
CA ARG A 336 14.70 -20.47 14.97
C ARG A 336 15.51 -20.50 13.66
N LYS A 337 16.77 -20.92 13.75
CA LYS A 337 17.59 -21.18 12.56
C LYS A 337 16.95 -22.30 11.73
N MET A 338 16.60 -21.98 10.48
CA MET A 338 16.07 -22.94 9.51
C MET A 338 17.19 -23.83 8.97
N LYS A 339 16.87 -25.09 8.71
CA LYS A 339 17.71 -26.09 8.04
C LYS A 339 17.03 -26.53 6.75
N LYS A 340 17.76 -27.19 5.85
CA LYS A 340 17.20 -27.65 4.57
C LYS A 340 16.05 -28.64 4.76
N GLU A 341 16.11 -29.45 5.81
CA GLU A 341 15.10 -30.47 6.12
C GLU A 341 13.75 -29.82 6.48
N ASP A 342 13.74 -28.57 6.93
CA ASP A 342 12.51 -27.81 7.19
C ASP A 342 11.72 -27.50 5.92
N PHE A 343 12.32 -27.70 4.74
CA PHE A 343 11.70 -27.50 3.43
C PHE A 343 11.45 -28.83 2.69
N PHE A 344 11.61 -29.97 3.35
CA PHE A 344 11.35 -31.27 2.72
C PHE A 344 9.86 -31.57 2.68
N ILE A 345 9.39 -32.12 1.56
CA ILE A 345 8.08 -32.76 1.46
C ILE A 345 8.36 -34.24 1.24
N LEU A 346 8.14 -35.04 2.28
CA LEU A 346 8.54 -36.45 2.29
C LEU A 346 7.57 -37.31 1.49
N CYS A 347 8.09 -38.21 0.67
CA CYS A 347 7.32 -39.18 -0.11
C CYS A 347 8.15 -40.44 -0.36
N ASN A 348 7.51 -41.62 -0.31
CA ASN A 348 8.16 -42.91 -0.54
C ASN A 348 7.99 -43.43 -1.99
N ARG A 349 7.35 -42.66 -2.87
CA ARG A 349 7.15 -42.99 -4.29
C ARG A 349 8.33 -42.48 -5.12
N GLU A 350 8.54 -42.96 -6.34
CA GLU A 350 9.57 -42.41 -7.24
C GLU A 350 9.13 -41.10 -7.92
N LYS A 351 7.84 -41.03 -8.27
CA LYS A 351 7.16 -39.84 -8.81
C LYS A 351 5.81 -39.70 -8.15
N VAL A 352 5.32 -38.47 -8.02
CA VAL A 352 4.04 -38.20 -7.37
C VAL A 352 3.37 -36.98 -7.98
N ARG A 353 2.03 -37.01 -8.05
CA ARG A 353 1.22 -35.86 -8.44
C ARG A 353 1.07 -34.91 -7.26
N VAL A 354 1.29 -33.63 -7.51
CA VAL A 354 1.17 -32.57 -6.49
C VAL A 354 0.26 -31.45 -6.97
N ASN A 355 -0.43 -30.81 -6.02
CA ASN A 355 -1.10 -29.53 -6.25
C ASN A 355 -0.05 -28.43 -6.39
N VAL A 356 -0.27 -27.53 -7.34
CA VAL A 356 0.64 -26.43 -7.68
C VAL A 356 -0.15 -25.12 -7.73
N ILE A 357 0.39 -24.08 -7.12
CA ILE A 357 -0.12 -22.72 -7.28
C ILE A 357 0.36 -22.19 -8.65
N GLU A 358 -0.56 -21.79 -9.52
CA GLU A 358 -0.22 -21.18 -10.81
C GLU A 358 -0.57 -19.69 -10.82
N PRO A 359 0.41 -18.78 -10.64
CA PRO A 359 0.17 -17.34 -10.76
C PRO A 359 -0.28 -16.99 -12.17
N VAL A 360 -1.35 -16.20 -12.30
CA VAL A 360 -1.79 -15.70 -13.60
C VAL A 360 -0.94 -14.49 -13.97
N LYS A 361 -0.35 -14.53 -15.17
CA LYS A 361 0.54 -13.46 -15.64
C LYS A 361 -0.19 -12.11 -15.60
N ASN A 362 0.46 -11.11 -14.99
CA ASN A 362 -0.03 -9.74 -14.84
C ASN A 362 -1.32 -9.59 -14.00
N GLN A 363 -1.65 -10.56 -13.15
CA GLN A 363 -2.80 -10.48 -12.24
C GLN A 363 -2.39 -10.95 -10.84
N ILE A 364 -3.17 -10.56 -9.82
CA ILE A 364 -2.98 -11.00 -8.42
C ILE A 364 -3.64 -12.36 -8.14
N ILE A 365 -4.48 -12.85 -9.06
CA ILE A 365 -5.15 -14.16 -8.95
C ILE A 365 -4.21 -15.34 -9.27
N THR A 366 -4.55 -16.50 -8.71
CA THR A 366 -3.88 -17.78 -9.00
C THR A 366 -4.89 -18.80 -9.51
N LYS A 367 -4.39 -19.81 -10.22
CA LYS A 367 -5.16 -21.00 -10.59
C LYS A 367 -4.63 -22.22 -9.84
N LYS A 368 -5.51 -23.17 -9.57
CA LYS A 368 -5.10 -24.49 -9.13
C LYS A 368 -4.55 -25.30 -10.31
N GLY A 369 -3.27 -25.64 -10.24
CA GLY A 369 -2.60 -26.52 -11.18
C GLY A 369 -2.16 -27.84 -10.55
N MET A 370 -1.62 -28.72 -11.38
CA MET A 370 -1.05 -29.99 -10.96
C MET A 370 0.26 -30.25 -11.71
N ALA A 371 1.20 -30.92 -11.06
CA ALA A 371 2.44 -31.40 -11.69
C ALA A 371 2.78 -32.80 -11.19
N THR A 372 3.45 -33.59 -12.03
CA THR A 372 4.09 -34.83 -11.61
C THR A 372 5.57 -34.56 -11.37
N LEU A 373 6.00 -34.65 -10.11
CA LEU A 373 7.38 -34.36 -9.71
C LEU A 373 8.10 -35.63 -9.28
N SER A 374 9.43 -35.63 -9.47
CA SER A 374 10.28 -36.73 -9.05
C SER A 374 10.63 -36.64 -7.57
N VAL A 375 10.79 -37.79 -6.93
CA VAL A 375 11.24 -37.90 -5.54
C VAL A 375 12.71 -38.32 -5.56
N LYS A 376 13.55 -37.61 -4.82
CA LYS A 376 14.97 -37.95 -4.66
C LYS A 376 15.30 -38.03 -3.18
N LYS A 377 15.84 -39.19 -2.76
CA LYS A 377 16.19 -39.45 -1.35
C LYS A 377 15.03 -39.16 -0.39
N GLY A 378 13.81 -39.53 -0.78
CA GLY A 378 12.60 -39.35 0.02
C GLY A 378 11.98 -37.95 0.01
N ASN A 379 12.56 -36.96 -0.69
CA ASN A 379 12.01 -35.60 -0.81
C ASN A 379 11.49 -35.34 -2.23
N ILE A 380 10.32 -34.72 -2.37
CA ILE A 380 9.80 -34.27 -3.67
C ILE A 380 10.62 -33.06 -4.14
N VAL A 381 11.19 -33.17 -5.34
CA VAL A 381 12.09 -32.16 -5.91
C VAL A 381 11.39 -31.39 -7.02
N ALA A 382 11.46 -30.07 -6.96
CA ALA A 382 10.88 -29.18 -7.97
C ALA A 382 11.75 -29.15 -9.24
N ASP A 383 11.16 -29.34 -10.43
CA ASP A 383 11.86 -29.33 -11.72
C ASP A 383 11.15 -28.42 -12.76
N GLY A 384 11.68 -28.32 -13.98
CA GLY A 384 11.03 -27.62 -15.10
C GLY A 384 10.65 -26.16 -14.81
N SER A 385 9.35 -25.85 -14.79
CA SER A 385 8.81 -24.52 -14.45
C SER A 385 8.29 -24.40 -13.02
N ILE A 386 8.41 -25.46 -12.21
CA ILE A 386 7.87 -25.54 -10.85
C ILE A 386 8.98 -25.26 -9.84
N SER A 387 8.76 -24.35 -8.91
CA SER A 387 9.66 -24.11 -7.77
C SER A 387 8.98 -24.52 -6.47
N LYS A 388 9.79 -24.84 -5.45
CA LYS A 388 9.26 -25.04 -4.10
C LYS A 388 8.97 -23.68 -3.48
N VAL A 389 7.85 -23.56 -2.77
CA VAL A 389 7.48 -22.37 -2.01
C VAL A 389 7.24 -22.77 -0.57
N ALA A 390 7.64 -21.92 0.37
CA ALA A 390 7.32 -22.10 1.78
C ALA A 390 6.99 -20.77 2.44
N VAL A 391 6.08 -20.81 3.41
CA VAL A 391 5.74 -19.69 4.28
C VAL A 391 6.11 -20.08 5.71
N ILE A 392 6.93 -19.25 6.35
CA ILE A 392 7.45 -19.45 7.69
C ILE A 392 6.79 -18.42 8.59
N ASN A 393 6.02 -18.89 9.56
CA ASN A 393 5.42 -18.05 10.59
C ASN A 393 6.52 -17.31 11.35
N ARG A 394 6.49 -15.98 11.24
CA ARG A 394 7.53 -15.10 11.79
C ARG A 394 7.59 -15.10 13.32
N ARG A 395 6.60 -15.66 14.03
CA ARG A 395 6.52 -15.66 15.50
C ARG A 395 6.87 -17.00 16.13
N ASN A 396 6.59 -18.12 15.45
CA ASN A 396 6.68 -19.45 16.02
C ASN A 396 7.43 -20.48 15.15
N SER A 397 7.92 -20.07 13.96
CA SER A 397 8.67 -20.93 13.03
C SER A 397 7.90 -22.12 12.43
N LYS A 398 6.57 -22.15 12.51
CA LYS A 398 5.76 -23.10 11.71
C LYS A 398 6.00 -22.85 10.22
N VAL A 399 6.03 -23.92 9.44
CA VAL A 399 6.34 -23.88 8.01
C VAL A 399 5.24 -24.58 7.24
N GLY A 400 4.59 -23.85 6.34
CA GLY A 400 3.77 -24.43 5.28
C GLY A 400 4.58 -24.49 4.01
N ILE A 401 4.56 -25.64 3.33
CA ILE A 401 5.37 -25.90 2.14
C ILE A 401 4.44 -26.33 1.00
N GLY A 402 4.76 -25.92 -0.22
CA GLY A 402 4.06 -26.33 -1.42
C GLY A 402 4.88 -26.11 -2.68
N PHE A 403 4.21 -26.12 -3.82
CA PHE A 403 4.82 -25.90 -5.13
C PHE A 403 4.11 -24.78 -5.87
N VAL A 404 4.88 -24.03 -6.65
CA VAL A 404 4.38 -22.91 -7.46
C VAL A 404 4.99 -22.97 -8.86
N LYS A 405 4.18 -22.68 -9.88
CA LYS A 405 4.62 -22.59 -11.28
C LYS A 405 5.28 -21.24 -11.56
N LEU A 406 6.36 -20.98 -10.82
CA LEU A 406 7.21 -19.83 -11.01
C LEU A 406 8.60 -20.33 -11.39
N LYS A 407 9.01 -20.11 -12.64
CA LYS A 407 10.31 -20.56 -13.13
C LYS A 407 11.42 -19.83 -12.36
N MET A 408 12.32 -20.64 -11.81
CA MET A 408 13.63 -20.28 -11.29
C MET A 408 14.62 -21.34 -11.79
N GLU A 409 15.88 -21.01 -12.04
CA GLU A 409 16.87 -21.97 -12.53
C GLU A 409 17.77 -22.51 -11.40
N ARG A 410 18.12 -21.66 -10.44
CA ARG A 410 18.95 -22.03 -9.28
C ARG A 410 18.74 -21.07 -8.13
N GLY A 411 19.10 -21.48 -6.91
CA GLY A 411 19.10 -20.60 -5.74
C GLY A 411 17.74 -20.48 -5.05
N ALA A 412 17.58 -19.41 -4.27
CA ALA A 412 16.33 -19.06 -3.59
C ALA A 412 16.14 -17.54 -3.47
N ILE A 413 14.89 -17.11 -3.38
CA ILE A 413 14.49 -15.74 -3.03
C ILE A 413 13.56 -15.78 -1.83
N ALA A 414 13.67 -14.81 -0.93
CA ALA A 414 12.81 -14.70 0.25
C ALA A 414 12.39 -13.25 0.52
N SER A 415 11.24 -13.08 1.15
CA SER A 415 10.70 -11.78 1.55
C SER A 415 9.98 -11.91 2.89
N SER A 416 10.09 -10.90 3.75
CA SER A 416 9.21 -10.74 4.91
C SER A 416 7.92 -9.98 4.59
N ILE A 417 7.72 -9.58 3.34
CA ILE A 417 6.47 -8.97 2.83
C ILE A 417 5.71 -10.06 2.07
N ALA A 418 4.61 -10.52 2.68
CA ALA A 418 3.67 -11.48 2.10
C ALA A 418 2.25 -11.18 2.59
N HIS A 419 1.49 -10.44 1.79
CA HIS A 419 0.16 -9.93 2.10
C HIS A 419 -0.77 -11.03 2.65
N ASP A 420 -1.50 -10.84 3.74
CA ASP A 420 -1.44 -9.71 4.71
C ASP A 420 -0.84 -10.14 6.05
N SER A 421 -0.74 -11.45 6.34
CA SER A 421 -0.09 -11.95 7.56
C SER A 421 1.41 -11.61 7.63
N HIS A 422 2.01 -11.28 6.48
CA HIS A 422 3.42 -10.97 6.27
C HIS A 422 4.37 -11.99 6.88
N HIS A 423 4.04 -13.27 6.86
CA HIS A 423 5.01 -14.30 7.21
C HIS A 423 6.19 -14.28 6.23
N ILE A 424 7.31 -14.94 6.59
CA ILE A 424 8.44 -14.99 5.67
C ILE A 424 8.09 -15.97 4.56
N ILE A 425 8.03 -15.50 3.32
CA ILE A 425 7.85 -16.37 2.16
C ILE A 425 9.19 -16.60 1.47
N VAL A 426 9.45 -17.84 1.06
CA VAL A 426 10.65 -18.23 0.32
C VAL A 426 10.27 -19.10 -0.87
N ILE A 427 10.89 -18.85 -2.01
CA ILE A 427 10.85 -19.71 -3.19
C ILE A 427 12.27 -20.17 -3.52
N GLY A 428 12.43 -21.44 -3.89
CA GLY A 428 13.73 -21.92 -4.31
C GLY A 428 13.71 -23.21 -5.13
N ARG A 429 14.89 -23.49 -5.69
CA ARG A 429 15.26 -24.75 -6.35
C ARG A 429 16.12 -25.67 -5.50
N ASP A 430 16.56 -25.15 -4.36
CA ASP A 430 17.54 -25.77 -3.49
C ASP A 430 17.16 -25.41 -2.04
N GLU A 431 16.89 -26.42 -1.22
CA GLU A 431 16.46 -26.25 0.15
C GLU A 431 17.55 -25.68 1.08
N GLU A 432 18.84 -25.88 0.78
CA GLU A 432 19.95 -25.23 1.50
C GLU A 432 19.97 -23.73 1.21
N LYS A 433 19.72 -23.34 -0.05
CA LYS A 433 19.61 -21.94 -0.44
C LYS A 433 18.34 -21.30 0.14
N MET A 434 17.23 -22.03 0.21
CA MET A 434 16.01 -21.56 0.90
C MET A 434 16.26 -21.31 2.39
N ALA A 435 16.90 -22.25 3.09
CA ALA A 435 17.29 -22.08 4.48
C ALA A 435 18.23 -20.87 4.66
N THR A 436 19.20 -20.70 3.77
CA THR A 436 20.12 -19.56 3.79
C THR A 436 19.39 -18.23 3.57
N ALA A 437 18.44 -18.18 2.64
CA ALA A 437 17.65 -16.98 2.35
C ALA A 437 16.81 -16.56 3.55
N VAL A 438 16.08 -17.50 4.16
CA VAL A 438 15.26 -17.25 5.36
C VAL A 438 16.13 -16.81 6.54
N ASN A 439 17.24 -17.50 6.80
CA ASN A 439 18.15 -17.15 7.90
C ASN A 439 18.87 -15.81 7.69
N SER A 440 18.92 -15.29 6.46
CA SER A 440 19.50 -13.97 6.15
C SER A 440 18.55 -12.81 6.47
N ILE A 441 17.25 -13.10 6.63
CA ILE A 441 16.23 -12.16 7.09
C ILE A 441 16.30 -12.08 8.62
N LYS A 442 16.93 -11.03 9.14
CA LYS A 442 17.07 -10.82 10.59
C LYS A 442 15.85 -10.12 11.18
N ASN A 443 15.74 -8.81 10.95
CA ASN A 443 14.63 -7.98 11.43
C ASN A 443 13.58 -7.70 10.35
N GLY A 444 13.74 -8.33 9.18
CA GLY A 444 13.02 -7.97 7.98
C GLY A 444 13.90 -7.84 6.77
N GLY A 445 13.37 -8.15 5.60
CA GLY A 445 14.03 -7.84 4.36
C GLY A 445 13.57 -8.64 3.17
N ILE A 446 14.15 -8.27 2.05
CA ILE A 446 14.07 -8.97 0.77
C ILE A 446 15.45 -9.54 0.48
N VAL A 447 15.53 -10.82 0.13
CA VAL A 447 16.79 -11.55 -0.03
C VAL A 447 16.76 -12.40 -1.30
N ALA A 448 17.87 -12.42 -2.02
CA ALA A 448 18.14 -13.38 -3.10
C ALA A 448 19.48 -14.08 -2.85
N VAL A 449 19.51 -15.41 -3.00
CA VAL A 449 20.64 -16.28 -2.68
C VAL A 449 20.96 -17.19 -3.86
N GLY A 450 22.20 -17.11 -4.34
CA GLY A 450 22.78 -18.03 -5.31
C GLY A 450 24.21 -18.39 -4.91
N ASP A 451 25.17 -17.96 -5.71
CA ASP A 451 26.61 -17.95 -5.40
C ASP A 451 26.97 -16.95 -4.28
N ARG A 452 26.17 -15.89 -4.14
CA ARG A 452 26.27 -14.88 -3.08
C ARG A 452 24.90 -14.53 -2.51
N ILE A 453 24.88 -13.70 -1.47
CA ILE A 453 23.67 -13.17 -0.85
C ILE A 453 23.53 -11.70 -1.21
N VAL A 454 22.40 -11.30 -1.78
CA VAL A 454 22.02 -9.90 -2.01
C VAL A 454 20.75 -9.61 -1.21
N ARG A 455 20.72 -8.50 -0.47
CA ARG A 455 19.62 -8.21 0.47
C ARG A 455 19.31 -6.72 0.62
N LEU A 456 18.05 -6.44 0.94
CA LEU A 456 17.52 -5.15 1.38
C LEU A 456 16.96 -5.38 2.78
N ASP A 457 17.52 -4.68 3.76
CA ASP A 457 17.06 -4.76 5.16
C ASP A 457 15.81 -3.89 5.35
N LEU A 458 14.78 -4.47 5.98
CA LEU A 458 13.51 -3.80 6.29
C LEU A 458 13.25 -3.85 7.81
N PRO A 459 14.06 -3.16 8.62
CA PRO A 459 14.09 -3.32 10.08
C PRO A 459 12.78 -2.91 10.78
N ILE A 460 11.93 -2.12 10.13
CA ILE A 460 10.68 -1.65 10.71
C ILE A 460 9.59 -2.68 10.43
N ALA A 461 9.25 -3.46 11.45
CA ALA A 461 8.23 -4.52 11.41
C ALA A 461 8.44 -5.58 10.31
N GLY A 462 9.61 -5.64 9.67
CA GLY A 462 9.81 -6.51 8.52
C GLY A 462 9.25 -5.98 7.20
N LEU A 463 8.79 -4.73 7.15
CA LEU A 463 8.07 -4.15 6.01
C LEU A 463 8.78 -2.93 5.43
N MET A 464 9.35 -2.08 6.29
CA MET A 464 9.91 -0.79 5.87
C MET A 464 11.36 -0.61 6.29
N SER A 465 12.06 0.26 5.55
CA SER A 465 13.42 0.72 5.79
C SER A 465 13.46 2.11 6.42
N ASP A 466 14.47 2.34 7.26
CA ASP A 466 14.83 3.66 7.79
C ASP A 466 15.94 4.36 6.98
N GLU A 467 16.37 3.76 5.87
CA GLU A 467 17.33 4.35 4.94
C GLU A 467 16.67 5.37 3.99
N PRO A 468 17.44 6.34 3.45
CA PRO A 468 16.95 7.25 2.42
C PRO A 468 16.41 6.52 1.18
N ALA A 469 15.33 7.05 0.59
CA ALA A 469 14.62 6.46 -0.54
C ALA A 469 15.55 6.01 -1.69
N LYS A 470 16.51 6.85 -2.08
CA LYS A 470 17.47 6.50 -3.15
C LYS A 470 18.28 5.24 -2.83
N LYS A 471 18.73 5.06 -1.58
CA LYS A 471 19.47 3.85 -1.18
C LYS A 471 18.60 2.61 -1.20
N VAL A 472 17.34 2.74 -0.77
CA VAL A 472 16.38 1.63 -0.79
C VAL A 472 16.07 1.22 -2.23
N SER A 473 15.83 2.19 -3.13
CA SER A 473 15.64 1.96 -4.57
C SER A 473 16.84 1.26 -5.19
N ASP A 474 18.06 1.76 -4.97
CA ASP A 474 19.28 1.18 -5.54
C ASP A 474 19.53 -0.27 -5.06
N LYS A 475 19.16 -0.58 -3.80
CA LYS A 475 19.23 -1.94 -3.26
C LYS A 475 18.16 -2.85 -3.86
N LEU A 476 16.93 -2.34 -4.00
CA LEU A 476 15.83 -3.08 -4.62
C LEU A 476 16.16 -3.46 -6.08
N GLU A 477 16.69 -2.51 -6.86
CA GLU A 477 17.16 -2.74 -8.23
C GLU A 477 18.22 -3.85 -8.30
N LYS A 478 19.25 -3.79 -7.44
CA LYS A 478 20.30 -4.82 -7.37
C LYS A 478 19.76 -6.21 -7.02
N ILE A 479 18.75 -6.29 -6.15
CA ILE A 479 18.12 -7.57 -5.78
C ILE A 479 17.30 -8.11 -6.94
N MET A 480 16.55 -7.25 -7.62
CA MET A 480 15.77 -7.60 -8.82
C MET A 480 16.68 -8.14 -9.93
N GLU A 481 17.75 -7.42 -10.26
CA GLU A 481 18.76 -7.88 -11.23
C GLU A 481 19.36 -9.24 -10.86
N TYR A 482 19.67 -9.44 -9.57
CA TYR A 482 20.23 -10.70 -9.12
C TYR A 482 19.20 -11.84 -9.17
N ALA A 483 17.94 -11.59 -8.81
CA ALA A 483 16.87 -12.56 -8.96
C ALA A 483 16.67 -12.98 -10.44
N HIS A 484 16.80 -12.04 -11.39
CA HIS A 484 16.78 -12.38 -12.82
C HIS A 484 17.95 -13.28 -13.22
N ARG A 485 19.15 -13.05 -12.69
CA ARG A 485 20.32 -13.94 -12.92
C ARG A 485 20.14 -15.35 -12.34
N LEU A 486 19.28 -15.51 -11.35
CA LEU A 486 18.87 -16.82 -10.79
C LEU A 486 17.82 -17.53 -11.67
N GLY A 487 17.40 -16.90 -12.77
CA GLY A 487 16.43 -17.45 -13.73
C GLY A 487 14.98 -17.12 -13.42
N CYS A 488 14.72 -16.16 -12.52
CA CYS A 488 13.38 -15.64 -12.28
C CYS A 488 12.99 -14.62 -13.35
N ASN A 489 11.75 -14.66 -13.84
CA ASN A 489 11.23 -13.67 -14.80
C ASN A 489 10.34 -12.63 -14.12
N GLY A 490 10.18 -11.45 -14.75
CA GLY A 490 9.25 -10.41 -14.31
C GLY A 490 9.63 -9.80 -12.96
N ASN A 491 8.63 -9.48 -12.11
CA ASN A 491 8.87 -9.05 -10.73
C ASN A 491 8.55 -10.20 -9.76
N PRO A 492 9.53 -11.06 -9.42
CA PRO A 492 9.27 -12.23 -8.60
C PRO A 492 8.85 -11.85 -7.18
N PHE A 493 9.35 -10.75 -6.61
CA PHE A 493 8.99 -10.32 -5.26
C PHE A 493 7.54 -9.84 -5.16
N LYS A 494 7.05 -9.14 -6.19
CA LYS A 494 5.61 -8.82 -6.30
C LYS A 494 4.77 -10.09 -6.44
N ILE A 495 5.21 -11.08 -7.21
CA ILE A 495 4.44 -12.34 -7.36
C ILE A 495 4.35 -13.07 -6.02
N ILE A 496 5.48 -13.23 -5.31
CA ILE A 496 5.48 -13.99 -4.05
C ILE A 496 4.74 -13.26 -2.93
N SER A 497 4.71 -11.93 -2.92
CA SER A 497 4.01 -11.19 -1.86
C SER A 497 2.51 -11.50 -1.83
N PHE A 498 1.88 -11.82 -2.99
CA PHE A 498 0.46 -12.18 -3.07
C PHE A 498 0.17 -13.69 -2.97
N LEU A 499 1.19 -14.57 -2.89
CA LEU A 499 0.94 -16.01 -2.77
C LEU A 499 0.34 -16.40 -1.41
N ALA A 500 0.53 -15.55 -0.40
CA ALA A 500 0.04 -15.77 0.96
C ALA A 500 -1.30 -15.09 1.29
N LEU A 501 -1.90 -14.38 0.32
CA LEU A 501 -3.12 -13.62 0.56
C LEU A 501 -4.35 -14.51 0.43
N LEU A 502 -4.86 -15.02 1.56
CA LEU A 502 -5.88 -16.07 1.62
C LEU A 502 -7.31 -15.64 1.21
N VAL A 503 -7.49 -14.39 0.79
CA VAL A 503 -8.78 -13.83 0.37
C VAL A 503 -8.95 -13.74 -1.15
N ILE A 504 -7.87 -13.96 -1.92
CA ILE A 504 -7.92 -13.88 -3.39
C ILE A 504 -7.87 -15.29 -4.02
N PRO A 505 -8.84 -15.67 -4.86
CA PRO A 505 -8.90 -17.01 -5.45
C PRO A 505 -7.72 -17.30 -6.41
N GLU A 506 -7.46 -18.57 -6.75
CA GLU A 506 -8.14 -19.80 -6.30
C GLU A 506 -7.37 -20.57 -5.22
N ILE A 507 -6.04 -20.62 -5.31
CA ILE A 507 -5.17 -21.39 -4.40
C ILE A 507 -4.01 -20.55 -3.88
N ARG A 508 -3.74 -20.65 -2.59
CA ARG A 508 -2.71 -19.86 -1.87
C ARG A 508 -1.87 -20.76 -0.97
N ILE A 509 -0.90 -20.19 -0.27
CA ILE A 509 -0.10 -20.87 0.75
C ILE A 509 0.02 -20.02 2.00
N SER A 510 -0.16 -20.61 3.18
CA SER A 510 0.18 -19.98 4.46
C SER A 510 1.20 -20.81 5.22
N ASP A 511 1.54 -20.39 6.44
CA ASP A 511 2.36 -21.16 7.37
C ASP A 511 1.74 -22.50 7.81
N LYS A 512 0.48 -22.74 7.43
CA LYS A 512 -0.27 -23.98 7.67
C LYS A 512 -0.35 -24.89 6.43
N GLY A 513 0.17 -24.45 5.27
CA GLY A 513 0.20 -25.23 4.03
C GLY A 513 -0.61 -24.60 2.88
N LEU A 514 -0.96 -25.41 1.88
CA LEU A 514 -1.77 -24.97 0.75
C LEU A 514 -3.22 -24.70 1.19
N PHE A 515 -3.82 -23.65 0.64
CA PHE A 515 -5.16 -23.22 0.98
C PHE A 515 -6.01 -23.04 -0.28
N ASP A 516 -7.15 -23.71 -0.31
CA ASP A 516 -8.19 -23.55 -1.35
C ASP A 516 -9.13 -22.42 -0.91
N VAL A 517 -9.01 -21.27 -1.57
CA VAL A 517 -9.74 -20.06 -1.20
C VAL A 517 -11.23 -20.21 -1.52
N ASN A 518 -11.58 -20.89 -2.60
CA ASN A 518 -12.98 -21.10 -2.97
C ASN A 518 -13.69 -22.02 -1.96
N LYS A 519 -13.00 -23.03 -1.44
CA LYS A 519 -13.54 -23.96 -0.43
C LYS A 519 -13.25 -23.54 1.01
N GLN A 520 -12.51 -22.45 1.22
CA GLN A 520 -12.09 -21.92 2.52
C GLN A 520 -11.49 -23.02 3.43
N ARG A 521 -10.58 -23.85 2.89
CA ARG A 521 -9.96 -24.95 3.64
C ARG A 521 -8.53 -25.23 3.22
N PHE A 522 -7.73 -25.73 4.16
CA PHE A 522 -6.41 -26.27 3.86
C PHE A 522 -6.51 -27.55 3.04
N MET A 523 -5.48 -27.79 2.22
CA MET A 523 -5.42 -28.94 1.33
C MET A 523 -4.02 -29.55 1.27
N ASP A 524 -3.96 -30.83 0.92
CA ASP A 524 -2.71 -31.55 0.83
C ASP A 524 -1.88 -31.16 -0.40
N VAL A 525 -0.56 -31.20 -0.24
CA VAL A 525 0.38 -30.97 -1.35
C VAL A 525 0.35 -32.15 -2.32
N ILE A 526 0.35 -33.37 -1.79
CA ILE A 526 0.29 -34.60 -2.57
C ILE A 526 -1.18 -34.85 -2.93
N VAL A 527 -1.43 -35.15 -4.21
CA VAL A 527 -2.74 -35.58 -4.68
C VAL A 527 -2.81 -37.09 -4.49
N GLU A 528 -3.75 -37.57 -3.69
CA GLU A 528 -4.03 -39.00 -3.62
C GLU A 528 -4.55 -39.47 -4.98
N ASP A 529 -4.02 -40.60 -5.46
CA ASP A 529 -4.57 -41.24 -6.65
C ASP A 529 -5.87 -41.92 -6.22
N GLU A 530 -6.98 -41.59 -6.88
CA GLU A 530 -8.26 -42.31 -6.72
C GLU A 530 -8.14 -43.78 -7.13
#